data_AF-A0A090QPF6-F1
#
_entry.id   AF-A0A090QPF6-F1
#
_cell.length_a   1.000
_cell.length_b   1.000
_cell.length_c   1.000
_cell.angle_alpha   90.00
_cell.angle_beta   90.00
_cell.angle_gamma   90.00
#
_symmetry.space_group_name_H-M   'P 1'
#
loop_
_entity.id
_entity.type
_entity.pdbx_description
1 polymer ?
#
loop_
_entity_poly.entity_id
_entity_poly.type
_entity_poly.pdbx_seq_one_letter_code
_entity_poly.pdbx_strand_id
1 'polypeptide(L)' 'MSTLFSESRIGNMTLKNRFMRSATWENMATETGHMTDKLYDIYEELAQAR' A
#
# COMPACT_ATOMS: atom_id res chain seq x y z
N MET A 1 -12.94 19.08 9.30
CA MET A 1 -11.87 18.11 8.98
C MET A 1 -12.49 17.01 8.14
N SER A 2 -11.88 16.62 7.01
CA SER A 2 -12.45 15.60 6.11
C SER A 2 -12.43 14.21 6.76
N THR A 3 -13.48 13.43 6.56
CA THR A 3 -13.59 12.04 7.03
C THR A 3 -12.53 11.12 6.40
N LEU A 4 -11.95 11.51 5.26
CA LEU A 4 -10.94 10.71 4.55
C LEU A 4 -9.62 10.57 5.32
N PHE A 5 -9.28 11.58 6.12
CA PHE A 5 -8.05 11.61 6.92
C PHE A 5 -8.29 11.23 8.39
N SER A 6 -9.50 10.80 8.75
CA SER A 6 -9.76 10.32 10.11
C SER A 6 -9.28 8.89 10.30
N GLU A 7 -8.91 8.56 11.53
CA GLU A 7 -8.51 7.21 11.90
C GLU A 7 -9.64 6.20 11.68
N SER A 8 -9.26 4.97 11.37
CA SER A 8 -10.16 3.83 11.31
C SER A 8 -9.48 2.57 11.83
N ARG A 9 -10.24 1.49 12.04
CA ARG A 9 -9.70 0.22 12.54
C ARG A 9 -10.16 -0.95 11.67
N ILE A 10 -9.25 -1.89 11.45
CA ILE A 10 -9.53 -3.21 10.88
C ILE A 10 -9.01 -4.25 11.88
N GLY A 11 -9.91 -4.95 12.56
CA GLY A 11 -9.55 -5.82 13.69
C GLY A 11 -8.78 -5.03 14.75
N ASN A 12 -7.54 -5.45 15.04
CA ASN A 12 -6.65 -4.82 16.02
C ASN A 12 -5.70 -3.77 15.40
N MET A 13 -5.77 -3.53 14.08
CA MET A 13 -4.92 -2.56 13.38
C MET A 13 -5.60 -1.19 13.33
N THR A 14 -4.85 -0.14 13.72
CA THR A 14 -5.28 1.26 13.56
C THR A 14 -4.68 1.85 12.29
N LEU A 15 -5.53 2.43 11.45
CA LEU A 15 -5.17 3.07 10.19
C LEU A 15 -5.19 4.60 10.35
N LYS A 16 -4.13 5.26 9.88
CA LYS A 16 -3.97 6.72 9.96
C LYS A 16 -4.95 7.51 9.07
N ASN A 17 -5.55 6.86 8.07
CA ASN A 17 -6.48 7.46 7.12
C ASN A 17 -7.37 6.36 6.49
N ARG A 18 -8.23 6.74 5.55
CA ARG A 18 -9.15 5.84 4.83
C ARG A 18 -8.74 5.55 3.38
N PHE A 19 -7.47 5.75 3.04
CA PHE A 19 -6.93 5.44 1.73
C PHE A 19 -6.39 4.00 1.71
N MET A 20 -6.69 3.24 0.66
CA MET A 20 -6.15 1.90 0.44
C MET A 20 -5.63 1.77 -0.98
N ARG A 21 -4.45 1.15 -1.12
CA ARG A 21 -3.91 0.73 -2.41
C ARG A 21 -4.69 -0.51 -2.88
N SER A 22 -5.26 -0.45 -4.09
CA SER A 22 -5.92 -1.60 -4.70
C SER A 22 -4.93 -2.76 -4.92
N ALA A 23 -5.41 -4.00 -4.92
CA ALA A 23 -4.61 -5.18 -5.26
C ALA A 23 -4.43 -5.27 -6.79
N THR A 24 -3.55 -4.41 -7.32
CA THR A 24 -3.25 -4.37 -8.76
C THR A 24 -2.10 -5.31 -9.08
N TRP A 25 -2.24 -6.06 -10.18
CA TRP A 25 -1.17 -6.88 -10.72
C TRP A 25 -0.21 -6.01 -11.55
N GLU A 26 1.03 -5.89 -11.10
CA GLU A 26 2.03 -5.02 -11.76
C GLU A 26 2.80 -5.73 -12.89
N ASN A 27 2.72 -7.07 -12.98
CA ASN A 27 3.53 -7.87 -13.92
C ASN A 27 5.06 -7.60 -13.80
N MET A 28 5.56 -7.41 -12.57
CA MET A 28 6.96 -7.08 -12.28
C MET A 28 7.65 -8.09 -11.35
N ALA A 29 7.01 -9.22 -11.07
CA ALA A 29 7.66 -10.32 -10.36
C ALA A 29 8.67 -11.01 -11.29
N THR A 30 9.65 -11.70 -10.70
CA THR A 30 10.53 -12.60 -11.46
C THR A 30 9.73 -13.76 -12.06
N GLU A 31 10.32 -14.50 -13.00
CA GLU A 31 9.69 -15.69 -13.61
C GLU A 31 9.29 -16.75 -12.58
N THR A 32 9.96 -16.80 -11.42
CA THR A 32 9.66 -17.70 -10.30
C THR A 32 8.71 -17.08 -9.27
N GLY A 33 8.16 -15.90 -9.54
CA GLY A 33 7.17 -15.22 -8.70
C GLY A 33 7.75 -14.40 -7.54
N HIS A 34 9.05 -14.11 -7.54
CA HIS A 34 9.69 -13.33 -6.48
C HIS A 34 9.59 -11.83 -6.74
N MET A 35 9.72 -11.05 -5.67
CA MET A 35 9.82 -9.59 -5.74
C MET A 35 11.08 -9.16 -6.51
N THR A 36 11.00 -7.97 -7.09
CA THR A 36 12.13 -7.28 -7.74
C THR A 36 12.32 -5.92 -7.08
N ASP A 37 13.52 -5.32 -7.18
CA ASP A 37 13.81 -4.00 -6.59
C ASP A 37 12.80 -2.95 -7.06
N LYS A 38 12.47 -2.93 -8.36
CA LYS A 38 11.45 -2.04 -8.92
C LYS A 38 10.07 -2.21 -8.27
N LEU A 39 9.70 -3.45 -7.94
CA LEU A 39 8.42 -3.73 -7.30
C LEU A 39 8.43 -3.30 -5.83
N TYR A 40 9.58 -3.38 -5.15
CA TYR A 40 9.76 -2.81 -3.81
C TYR A 40 9.63 -1.28 -3.84
N ASP A 41 10.30 -0.61 -4.77
CA ASP A 41 10.29 0.85 -4.91
C ASP A 41 8.85 1.40 -5.00
N ILE A 42 7.98 0.75 -5.77
CA ILE A 42 6.57 1.12 -5.89
C ILE A 42 5.88 1.14 -4.52
N TYR A 43 6.07 0.10 -3.70
CA TYR A 43 5.42 0.03 -2.40
C TYR A 43 6.03 1.00 -1.38
N GLU A 44 7.34 1.26 -1.46
CA GLU A 44 8.00 2.25 -0.62
C GLU A 44 7.51 3.67 -0.92
N GLU A 45 7.43 4.05 -2.19
CA GLU A 45 6.91 5.36 -2.62
C GLU A 45 5.46 5.58 -2.14
N LEU A 46 4.61 4.56 -2.30
CA LEU A 46 3.22 4.61 -1.84
C LEU A 46 3.10 4.75 -0.32
N ALA A 47 3.99 4.11 0.44
CA ALA A 47 4.00 4.18 1.89
C ALA A 47 4.53 5.52 2.43
N GLN A 48 5.50 6.12 1.73
CA GLN A 48 6.08 7.42 2.07
C GLN A 48 5.14 8.58 1.77
N ALA A 49 4.27 8.46 0.75
CA ALA A 49 3.22 9.44 0.48
C ALA A 49 2.37 9.69 1.75
N ARG A 50 2.33 10.96 2.17
CA ARG A 50 1.66 11.39 3.41
C ARG A 50 0.21 11.76 3.19
#